data_AF-A0A328P550-F1
#
_entry.id   AF-A0A328P550-F1
#
_cell.length_a   1.000
_cell.length_b   1.000
_cell.length_c   1.000
_cell.angle_alpha   90.00
_cell.angle_beta   90.00
_cell.angle_gamma   90.00
#
_symmetry.space_group_name_H-M   'P 1'
#
loop_
_entity.id
_entity.type
_entity.pdbx_description
1 polymer ?
#
loop_
_entity_poly.entity_id
_entity_poly.type
_entity_poly.pdbx_seq_one_letter_code
_entity_poly.pdbx_strand_id
1 'polypeptide(L)'
;MRFQDVGTELAQINALRDDVMERAFVSLEQRHGTLAAMLVQSLGDRQRAVRWMCRHQNAFGGRTAYELISGGEEDAVWDEIALMGDVPVAARLNSVRMAY
;
A
#
# COMPACT_ATOMS: atom_id res chain seq x y z
N MET A 1 11.73 2.76 32.48
CA MET A 1 10.84 2.84 31.31
C MET A 1 9.65 1.94 31.58
N ARG A 2 8.43 2.49 31.72
CA ARG A 2 7.22 1.67 31.93
C ARG A 2 6.72 1.21 30.56
N PHE A 3 6.08 0.04 30.50
CA PHE A 3 5.48 -0.45 29.25
C PHE A 3 4.42 0.50 28.68
N GLN A 4 3.80 1.34 29.51
CA GLN A 4 2.93 2.43 29.06
C GLN A 4 3.66 3.47 28.22
N ASP A 5 4.88 3.87 28.62
CA ASP A 5 5.68 4.85 27.87
C ASP A 5 6.03 4.29 26.48
N VAL A 6 6.42 3.00 26.43
CA VAL A 6 6.70 2.28 25.17
C VAL A 6 5.44 2.20 24.29
N GLY A 7 4.27 1.94 24.88
CA GLY A 7 3.00 1.91 24.16
C GLY A 7 2.63 3.27 23.56
N THR A 8 2.86 4.36 24.29
CA THR A 8 2.64 5.72 23.80
C THR A 8 3.62 6.10 22.69
N GLU A 9 4.90 5.77 22.83
CA GLU A 9 5.91 6.00 21.79
C GLU A 9 5.56 5.25 20.50
N LEU A 10 5.17 3.98 20.59
CA LEU A 10 4.72 3.20 19.43
C LEU A 10 3.48 3.81 18.76
N ALA A 11 2.52 4.29 19.55
CA ALA A 11 1.33 4.96 19.02
C ALA A 11 1.70 6.27 18.27
N GLN A 12 2.63 7.06 18.81
CA GLN A 12 3.11 8.29 18.16
C GLN A 12 3.85 7.98 16.85
N ILE A 13 4.73 6.98 16.85
CA ILE A 13 5.44 6.55 15.64
C ILE A 13 4.46 6.06 14.57
N ASN A 14 3.44 5.29 14.96
CA ASN A 14 2.41 4.85 14.02
C ASN A 14 1.60 6.02 13.46
N ALA A 15 1.23 6.99 14.29
CA ALA A 15 0.52 8.19 13.82
C ALA A 15 1.36 9.01 12.83
N LEU A 16 2.65 9.21 13.11
CA LEU A 16 3.57 9.89 12.20
C LEU A 16 3.74 9.12 10.89
N ARG A 17 3.83 7.79 10.98
CA ARG A 17 3.93 6.93 9.81
C ARG A 17 2.69 7.07 8.94
N ASP A 18 1.50 6.98 9.54
CA ASP A 18 0.24 7.05 8.79
C ASP A 18 0.06 8.43 8.12
N ASP A 19 0.45 9.52 8.78
CA ASP A 19 0.47 10.86 8.19
C ASP A 19 1.43 10.98 6.98
N VAL A 20 2.63 10.40 7.08
CA VAL A 20 3.58 10.34 5.95
C VAL A 20 3.02 9.51 4.80
N MET A 21 2.39 8.37 5.09
CA MET A 21 1.77 7.50 4.08
C MET A 21 0.66 8.24 3.32
N GLU A 22 -0.18 9.01 4.02
CA GLU A 22 -1.23 9.81 3.40
C GLU A 22 -0.65 10.91 2.51
N ARG A 23 0.37 11.63 2.97
CA ARG A 23 1.04 12.68 2.18
C ARG A 23 1.71 12.11 0.91
N ALA A 24 2.31 10.93 1.01
CA ALA A 24 2.87 10.24 -0.14
C ALA A 24 1.79 9.89 -1.17
N PHE A 25 0.62 9.42 -0.70
CA PHE A 25 -0.49 9.08 -1.59
C PHE A 25 -1.12 10.33 -2.23
N VAL A 26 -1.24 11.44 -1.50
CA VAL A 26 -1.66 12.73 -2.09
C VAL A 26 -0.70 13.15 -3.22
N SER A 27 0.61 12.96 -3.01
CA SER A 27 1.60 13.27 -4.04
C SER A 27 1.45 12.37 -5.27
N LEU A 28 1.10 11.10 -5.07
CA LEU A 28 0.75 10.16 -6.14
C LEU A 28 -0.53 10.58 -6.88
N GLU A 29 -1.58 10.98 -6.16
CA GLU A 29 -2.84 11.47 -6.75
C GLU A 29 -2.61 12.70 -7.64
N GLN A 30 -1.71 13.59 -7.23
CA GLN A 30 -1.39 14.80 -8.00
C GLN A 30 -0.57 14.52 -9.26
N ARG A 31 0.38 13.57 -9.20
CA ARG A 31 1.32 13.31 -10.30
C ARG A 31 0.89 12.16 -11.22
N HIS A 32 0.26 11.13 -10.67
CA HIS A 32 -0.21 9.92 -11.34
C HIS A 32 -1.68 9.65 -10.98
N GLY A 33 -2.55 10.63 -11.23
CA GLY A 33 -3.96 10.58 -10.81
C GLY A 33 -4.74 9.37 -11.33
N THR A 34 -4.46 8.91 -12.55
CA THR A 34 -5.09 7.70 -13.12
C THR A 34 -4.70 6.44 -12.34
N LEU A 35 -3.43 6.29 -11.97
CA LEU A 35 -2.94 5.16 -11.19
C LEU A 35 -3.57 5.15 -9.80
N ALA A 36 -3.62 6.31 -9.14
CA ALA A 36 -4.26 6.44 -7.84
C ALA A 36 -5.76 6.09 -7.88
N ALA A 37 -6.49 6.58 -8.89
CA ALA A 37 -7.92 6.27 -9.06
C ALA A 37 -8.16 4.78 -9.27
N MET A 38 -7.35 4.13 -10.12
CA MET A 38 -7.45 2.69 -10.38
C MET A 38 -7.12 1.86 -9.14
N LEU A 39 -6.14 2.25 -8.34
CA LEU A 39 -5.84 1.61 -7.06
C LEU A 39 -7.02 1.68 -6.09
N VAL A 40 -7.62 2.86 -5.93
CA VAL A 40 -8.78 3.04 -5.05
C VAL A 40 -9.96 2.21 -5.57
N GLN A 41 -10.19 2.15 -6.88
CA GLN A 41 -11.24 1.34 -7.47
C GLN A 41 -11.01 -0.16 -7.24
N SER A 42 -9.81 -0.67 -7.50
CA SER A 42 -9.48 -2.09 -7.35
C SER A 42 -9.49 -2.56 -5.88
N LEU A 43 -9.02 -1.72 -4.95
CA LEU A 43 -8.95 -2.04 -3.52
C LEU A 43 -10.21 -1.64 -2.74
N GLY A 44 -11.07 -0.83 -3.34
CA GLY A 44 -12.36 -0.36 -2.83
C GLY A 44 -12.30 0.80 -1.84
N ASP A 45 -11.13 1.15 -1.32
CA ASP A 45 -10.94 2.25 -0.37
C ASP A 45 -9.56 2.89 -0.55
N ARG A 46 -9.50 4.21 -0.44
CA ARG A 46 -8.28 5.01 -0.43
C ARG A 46 -7.33 4.55 0.67
N GLN A 47 -7.80 4.28 1.89
CA GLN A 47 -6.95 3.86 3.00
C GLN A 47 -6.32 2.48 2.77
N ARG A 48 -6.94 1.63 1.94
CA ARG A 48 -6.35 0.37 1.51
C ARG A 48 -5.29 0.59 0.44
N ALA A 49 -5.55 1.49 -0.52
CA ALA A 49 -4.57 1.88 -1.54
C ALA A 49 -3.31 2.50 -0.93
N VAL A 50 -3.45 3.43 0.02
CA VAL A 50 -2.33 4.03 0.77
C VAL A 50 -1.46 2.96 1.41
N ARG A 51 -2.08 2.05 2.17
CA ARG A 51 -1.37 0.96 2.86
C ARG A 51 -0.72 -0.02 1.89
N TRP A 52 -1.40 -0.32 0.78
CA TRP A 52 -0.88 -1.22 -0.24
C TRP A 52 0.37 -0.63 -0.92
N MET A 53 0.37 0.65 -1.25
CA MET A 53 1.52 1.34 -1.86
C MET A 53 2.77 1.31 -0.97
N CYS A 54 2.58 1.40 0.35
CA CYS A 54 3.68 1.40 1.31
C CYS A 54 4.11 -0.02 1.75
N ARG A 55 3.34 -1.04 1.41
CA ARG A 55 3.64 -2.42 1.78
C ARG A 55 4.72 -2.97 0.86
N HIS A 56 5.67 -3.69 1.47
CA HIS A 56 6.64 -4.48 0.72
C HIS A 56 5.93 -5.70 0.14
N GLN A 57 6.05 -5.91 -1.17
CA GLN A 57 5.35 -6.98 -1.86
C GLN A 57 6.36 -7.93 -2.50
N ASN A 58 6.12 -9.23 -2.34
CA ASN A 58 6.97 -10.26 -2.97
C ASN A 58 6.91 -10.16 -4.50
N ALA A 59 5.76 -9.76 -5.06
CA ALA A 59 5.59 -9.48 -6.49
C ALA A 59 6.58 -8.41 -7.00
N PHE A 60 6.99 -7.49 -6.13
CA PHE A 60 7.92 -6.40 -6.46
C PHE A 60 9.37 -6.71 -6.07
N GLY A 61 9.67 -7.98 -5.78
CA GLY A 61 10.99 -8.38 -5.28
C GLY A 61 11.27 -7.90 -3.87
N GLY A 62 10.23 -7.73 -3.05
CA GLY A 62 10.32 -7.21 -1.69
C GLY A 62 10.33 -5.68 -1.61
N ARG A 63 10.20 -4.97 -2.73
CA ARG A 63 10.09 -3.51 -2.77
C ARG A 63 8.66 -3.02 -2.56
N THR A 64 8.52 -1.73 -2.31
CA THR A 64 7.25 -1.01 -2.29
C THR A 64 6.89 -0.53 -3.70
N ALA A 65 5.60 -0.23 -3.93
CA ALA A 65 5.16 0.32 -5.21
C ALA A 65 5.82 1.69 -5.50
N TYR A 66 6.10 2.49 -4.47
CA TYR A 66 6.80 3.77 -4.63
C TYR A 66 8.23 3.61 -5.17
N GLU A 67 8.94 2.56 -4.76
CA GLU A 67 10.29 2.28 -5.25
C GLU A 67 10.29 1.82 -6.71
N LEU A 68 9.26 1.11 -7.15
CA LEU A 68 9.10 0.76 -8.56
C LEU A 68 8.80 1.99 -9.41
N ILE A 69 7.88 2.84 -8.97
CA ILE A 69 7.54 4.08 -9.67
C ILE A 69 8.76 5.00 -9.78
N SER A 70 9.57 5.11 -8.72
CA SER A 70 10.80 5.92 -8.77
C SER A 70 11.89 5.29 -9.66
N GLY A 71 11.91 3.96 -9.77
CA GLY A 71 12.78 3.21 -10.69
C GLY A 71 12.32 3.22 -12.16
N GLY A 72 11.15 3.78 -12.46
CA GLY A 72 10.55 3.75 -13.79
C GLY A 72 9.89 2.42 -14.17
N GLU A 73 9.77 1.49 -13.21
CA GLU A 73 9.11 0.19 -13.35
C GLU A 73 7.60 0.32 -13.04
N GLU A 74 6.95 1.40 -13.52
CA GLU A 74 5.52 1.67 -13.26
C GLU A 74 4.62 0.59 -13.87
N ASP A 75 5.02 0.01 -15.00
CA ASP A 75 4.26 -1.06 -15.68
C ASP A 75 4.02 -2.28 -14.77
N ALA A 76 5.00 -2.65 -13.94
CA ALA A 76 4.85 -3.75 -12.98
C ALA A 76 3.81 -3.44 -11.89
N VAL A 77 3.63 -2.16 -11.54
CA VAL A 77 2.58 -1.72 -10.60
C VAL A 77 1.21 -1.84 -11.29
N TRP A 78 1.11 -1.46 -12.56
CA TRP A 78 -0.10 -1.60 -13.36
C TRP A 78 -0.54 -3.06 -13.54
N ASP A 79 0.39 -3.96 -13.83
CA ASP A 79 0.11 -5.39 -13.96
C ASP A 79 -0.48 -5.96 -12.66
N GLU A 80 0.10 -5.60 -11.51
CA GLU A 80 -0.41 -6.05 -10.21
C GLU A 80 -1.80 -5.45 -9.89
N ILE A 81 -2.05 -4.19 -10.28
CA ILE A 81 -3.38 -3.58 -10.14
C ILE A 81 -4.42 -4.31 -11.00
N ALA A 82 -4.06 -4.70 -12.22
CA ALA A 82 -4.92 -5.47 -13.11
C ALA A 82 -5.23 -6.86 -12.53
N LEU A 83 -4.20 -7.55 -12.01
CA LEU A 83 -4.37 -8.84 -11.30
C LEU A 83 -5.30 -8.70 -10.10
N MET A 84 -5.15 -7.65 -9.29
CA MET A 84 -6.06 -7.41 -8.16
C MET A 84 -7.49 -7.16 -8.63
N GLY A 85 -7.69 -6.35 -9.67
CA GLY A 85 -9.00 -6.00 -10.21
C GLY A 85 -9.79 -7.21 -10.75
N ASP A 86 -9.10 -8.19 -11.33
CA ASP A 86 -9.70 -9.39 -11.93
C ASP A 86 -10.02 -10.50 -10.91
N VAL A 87 -9.44 -10.44 -9.71
CA VAL A 87 -9.66 -11.47 -8.68
C VAL A 87 -10.95 -11.20 -7.90
N PRO A 88 -11.95 -12.11 -7.92
CA PRO A 88 -13.19 -11.95 -7.14
C PRO A 88 -12.87 -11.86 -5.64
N VAL A 89 -13.54 -10.92 -4.97
CA VAL A 89 -13.31 -10.47 -3.58
C VAL A 89 -13.16 -11.63 -2.55
N ALA A 90 -13.76 -12.80 -2.82
CA ALA A 90 -13.64 -14.00 -1.99
C ALA A 90 -12.23 -14.61 -1.94
N ALA A 91 -11.42 -14.51 -3.00
CA ALA A 91 -10.07 -15.08 -3.04
C ALA A 91 -9.02 -14.21 -2.32
N ARG A 92 -9.30 -12.90 -2.16
CA ARG A 92 -8.37 -11.94 -1.53
C ARG A 92 -8.16 -12.16 -0.02
N LEU A 93 -9.07 -12.87 0.65
CA LEU A 93 -8.96 -13.19 2.08
C LEU A 93 -8.17 -14.48 2.36
N ASN A 94 -7.94 -15.33 1.36
CA ASN A 94 -7.34 -16.65 1.58
C ASN A 94 -5.81 -16.66 1.39
N SER A 95 -5.25 -15.75 0.59
CA SER A 95 -3.79 -15.65 0.39
C SER A 95 -3.04 -15.09 1.60
N VAL A 96 -3.72 -14.38 2.51
CA VAL A 96 -3.12 -13.89 3.77
C VAL A 96 -3.06 -14.99 4.85
N ARG A 97 -3.79 -16.11 4.69
CA ARG A 97 -3.86 -17.21 5.66
C ARG A 97 -3.04 -18.46 5.29
N MET A 98 -2.39 -18.46 4.13
CA MET A 98 -1.59 -19.60 3.62
C MET A 98 -0.08 -19.32 3.67
N ALA A 99 0.36 -18.38 4.53
CA ALA A 99 1.76 -18.15 4.86
C ALA A 99 1.94 -18.26 6.38
N TYR A 100 1.77 -19.48 6.90
CA TYR A 100 2.30 -19.93 8.19
C TYR A 100 2.74 -21.38 8.04
#